data_AF-A0A1W1XZJ3-F1
#
_entry.id   AF-A0A1W1XZJ3-F1
#
_cell.length_a   1.000
_cell.length_b   1.000
_cell.length_c   1.000
_cell.angle_alpha   90.00
_cell.angle_beta   90.00
_cell.angle_gamma   90.00
#
_symmetry.space_group_name_H-M   'P 1'
#
loop_
_entity.id
_entity.type
_entity.pdbx_description
1 polymer ?
#
loop_
_entity_poly.entity_id
_entity_poly.type
_entity_poly.pdbx_seq_one_letter_code
_entity_poly.pdbx_strand_id
1 'polypeptide(L)'
;MTEKSLLTTTANGHNFLTFEGRNTGKWREARDWLLREGFVESGRNVIGVDEGVFPSFIKQEISIAAGFDHWSGDYLLATCTMGDNIIVSLANYLAAQDRRPEG
;
A
#
# COMPACT_ATOMS: atom_id res chain seq x y z
N MET A 1 -15.24 13.70 2.19
CA MET A 1 -15.10 12.36 2.78
C MET A 1 -13.63 12.12 3.01
N THR A 2 -13.22 11.73 4.21
CA THR A 2 -11.83 11.36 4.48
C THR A 2 -11.57 10.00 3.85
N GLU A 3 -10.64 9.94 2.90
CA GLU A 3 -10.18 8.67 2.33
C GLU A 3 -9.61 7.80 3.47
N LYS A 4 -9.87 6.50 3.48
CA LYS A 4 -9.41 5.61 4.55
C LYS A 4 -8.42 4.58 4.02
N SER A 5 -7.47 4.23 4.89
CA SER A 5 -6.63 3.06 4.73
C SER A 5 -6.95 2.04 5.81
N LEU A 6 -6.93 0.75 5.47
CA LEU A 6 -7.23 -0.34 6.40
C LEU A 6 -6.13 -1.40 6.38
N LEU A 7 -5.52 -1.64 7.53
CA LEU A 7 -4.54 -2.71 7.72
C LEU A 7 -5.26 -3.99 8.15
N THR A 8 -5.02 -5.07 7.41
CA THR A 8 -5.53 -6.42 7.68
C THR A 8 -4.42 -7.46 7.48
N THR A 9 -4.71 -8.72 7.81
CA THR A 9 -3.81 -9.84 7.57
C THR A 9 -4.50 -10.84 6.64
N THR A 10 -3.79 -11.26 5.60
CA THR A 10 -4.28 -12.26 4.64
C THR A 10 -4.27 -13.67 5.24
N ALA A 11 -4.93 -14.61 4.55
CA ALA A 11 -4.96 -16.02 4.97
C ALA A 11 -3.57 -16.68 5.03
N ASN A 12 -2.58 -16.19 4.28
CA ASN A 12 -1.19 -16.66 4.33
C ASN A 12 -0.34 -15.93 5.39
N GLY A 13 -0.95 -15.09 6.24
CA GLY A 13 -0.31 -14.49 7.40
C GLY A 13 0.45 -13.19 7.13
N HIS A 14 0.39 -12.64 5.91
CA HIS A 14 1.05 -11.39 5.56
C HIS A 14 0.12 -10.19 5.69
N ASN A 15 0.71 -9.03 5.97
CA ASN A 15 0.00 -7.78 6.14
C ASN A 15 -0.42 -7.19 4.80
N PHE A 16 -1.66 -6.72 4.79
CA PHE A 16 -2.36 -6.19 3.64
C PHE A 16 -2.95 -4.83 4.00
N LEU A 17 -2.58 -3.80 3.26
CA LEU A 17 -3.04 -2.43 3.46
C LEU A 17 -3.87 -2.02 2.25
N THR A 18 -5.15 -1.74 2.46
CA THR A 18 -6.07 -1.32 1.40
C THR A 18 -6.40 0.16 1.52
N PHE A 19 -6.80 0.76 0.40
CA PHE A 19 -7.18 2.15 0.29
C PHE A 19 -8.56 2.21 -0.36
N GLU A 20 -9.54 2.80 0.33
CA GLU A 20 -10.94 2.78 -0.13
C GLU A 20 -11.12 3.55 -1.45
N GLY A 21 -11.12 2.82 -2.57
CA GLY A 21 -11.21 3.34 -3.92
C GLY A 21 -9.87 3.33 -4.68
N ARG A 22 -9.89 3.90 -5.89
CA ARG A 22 -8.73 3.90 -6.80
C ARG A 22 -8.10 5.28 -6.89
N ASN A 23 -6.76 5.31 -6.91
CA ASN A 23 -5.93 6.50 -7.00
C ASN A 23 -6.32 7.56 -5.96
N THR A 24 -6.49 7.13 -4.72
CA THR A 24 -6.80 8.01 -3.59
C THR A 24 -5.57 8.87 -3.23
N GLY A 25 -5.79 9.99 -2.54
CA GLY A 25 -4.73 10.77 -1.89
C GLY A 25 -3.92 9.93 -0.91
N LYS A 26 -4.57 9.07 -0.11
CA LYS A 26 -3.86 8.13 0.77
C LYS A 26 -2.99 7.12 0.03
N TRP A 27 -3.47 6.60 -1.09
CA TRP A 27 -2.66 5.74 -1.97
C TRP A 27 -1.41 6.47 -2.46
N ARG A 28 -1.56 7.71 -2.95
CA ARG A 28 -0.42 8.53 -3.39
C ARG A 28 0.56 8.80 -2.25
N GLU A 29 0.06 9.12 -1.06
CA GLU A 29 0.90 9.35 0.11
C GLU A 29 1.67 8.08 0.52
N ALA A 30 1.03 6.91 0.47
CA ALA A 30 1.65 5.63 0.75
C ALA A 30 2.79 5.32 -0.24
N ARG A 31 2.53 5.51 -1.54
CA ARG A 31 3.52 5.39 -2.60
C ARG A 31 4.70 6.32 -2.36
N ASP A 32 4.44 7.60 -2.09
CA ASP A 32 5.50 8.58 -1.86
C ASP A 32 6.33 8.26 -0.60
N TRP A 33 5.70 7.74 0.45
CA TRP A 33 6.40 7.28 1.64
C TRP A 33 7.34 6.11 1.33
N LEU A 34 6.89 5.10 0.58
CA LEU A 34 7.74 3.97 0.17
C LEU A 34 8.94 4.44 -0.67
N LEU A 35 8.72 5.36 -1.61
CA LEU A 35 9.79 5.93 -2.42
C LEU A 35 10.80 6.71 -1.57
N ARG A 36 10.34 7.49 -0.58
CA ARG A 36 11.23 8.19 0.38
C ARG A 36 12.03 7.24 1.26
N GLU A 37 11.44 6.09 1.62
CA GLU A 37 12.14 5.02 2.35
C GLU A 37 13.14 4.25 1.47
N GLY A 38 13.28 4.62 0.19
CA GLY A 38 14.27 4.05 -0.73
C GLY A 38 13.82 2.78 -1.43
N PHE A 39 12.52 2.51 -1.48
CA PHE A 39 11.97 1.51 -2.40
C PHE A 39 11.97 2.06 -3.83
N VAL A 40 12.08 1.16 -4.80
CA VAL A 40 11.88 1.45 -6.22
C VAL A 40 10.71 0.66 -6.76
N GLU A 41 9.97 1.25 -7.70
CA GLU A 41 8.93 0.54 -8.43
C GLU A 41 9.55 -0.42 -9.46
N SER A 42 9.10 -1.67 -9.47
CA SER A 42 9.59 -2.72 -10.36
C SER A 42 8.45 -3.54 -10.93
N GLY A 43 8.53 -3.83 -12.23
CA GLY A 43 7.50 -4.52 -12.99
C GLY A 43 6.70 -3.58 -13.90
N ARG A 44 5.55 -4.07 -14.37
CA ARG A 44 4.67 -3.34 -15.29
C ARG A 44 3.26 -3.32 -14.73
N ASN A 45 2.52 -2.28 -15.10
CA ASN A 45 1.07 -2.28 -14.90
C ASN A 45 0.43 -3.34 -15.78
N VAL A 46 -0.38 -4.21 -15.18
CA VAL A 46 -1.26 -5.15 -15.88
C VAL A 46 -2.67 -4.89 -15.38
N ILE A 47 -3.49 -4.23 -16.20
CA ILE A 47 -4.82 -3.77 -15.82
C ILE A 47 -5.87 -4.63 -16.52
N GLY A 48 -6.65 -5.36 -15.72
CA GLY A 48 -7.86 -6.05 -16.14
C GLY A 48 -9.10 -5.18 -15.94
N VAL A 49 -10.27 -5.76 -16.21
CA VAL A 49 -11.56 -5.09 -16.03
C VAL A 49 -11.87 -4.90 -14.54
N ASP A 50 -11.62 -5.92 -13.72
CA ASP A 50 -12.01 -5.94 -12.31
C ASP A 50 -10.87 -5.82 -11.30
N GLU A 51 -9.65 -6.04 -11.76
CA GLU A 51 -8.44 -6.03 -10.96
C GLU A 51 -7.27 -5.53 -11.78
N GLY A 52 -6.24 -5.04 -11.10
CA GLY A 52 -5.01 -4.61 -11.72
C GLY A 52 -3.81 -4.89 -10.84
N VAL A 53 -2.72 -5.30 -11.45
CA VAL A 53 -1.42 -5.39 -10.80
C VAL A 53 -0.62 -4.14 -11.16
N PHE A 54 -0.12 -3.46 -10.13
CA PHE A 54 0.79 -2.33 -10.28
C PHE A 54 2.25 -2.79 -10.10
N PRO A 55 3.25 -1.98 -10.50
CA PRO A 55 4.63 -2.22 -10.13
C PRO A 55 4.77 -2.46 -8.63
N SER A 56 5.49 -3.51 -8.26
CA SER A 56 5.81 -3.78 -6.86
C SER A 56 6.87 -2.79 -6.37
N PHE A 57 6.89 -2.55 -5.06
CA PHE A 57 7.93 -1.75 -4.42
C PHE A 57 9.03 -2.68 -3.89
N ILE A 58 10.25 -2.49 -4.40
CA ILE A 58 11.41 -3.34 -4.08
C ILE A 58 12.50 -2.54 -3.38
N LYS A 59 13.07 -3.08 -2.30
CA LYS A 59 14.26 -2.56 -1.62
C LYS A 59 15.09 -3.72 -1.10
N GLN A 60 16.26 -3.96 -1.69
CA GLN A 60 17.08 -5.14 -1.40
C GLN A 60 16.25 -6.44 -1.56
N GLU A 61 16.12 -7.25 -0.51
CA GLU A 61 15.33 -8.48 -0.49
C GLU A 61 13.86 -8.26 -0.05
N ILE A 62 13.47 -7.01 0.21
CA ILE A 62 12.11 -6.65 0.60
C ILE A 62 11.29 -6.38 -0.65
N SER A 63 10.13 -7.03 -0.75
CA SER A 63 9.15 -6.81 -1.81
C SER A 63 7.77 -6.54 -1.21
N ILE A 64 7.11 -5.52 -1.74
CA ILE A 64 5.72 -5.17 -1.43
C ILE A 64 4.98 -5.16 -2.76
N ALA A 65 4.07 -6.11 -2.94
CA ALA A 65 3.21 -6.17 -4.10
C ALA A 65 2.17 -5.04 -4.03
N ALA A 66 1.77 -4.55 -5.20
CA ALA A 66 0.82 -3.47 -5.33
C ALA A 66 -0.22 -3.80 -6.40
N GLY A 67 -1.44 -3.32 -6.20
CA GLY A 67 -2.50 -3.53 -7.18
C GLY A 67 -3.78 -2.83 -6.80
N PHE A 68 -4.84 -3.23 -7.47
CA PHE A 68 -6.19 -2.76 -7.28
C PHE A 68 -7.16 -3.92 -7.48
N ASP A 69 -8.24 -3.95 -6.71
CA ASP A 69 -9.41 -4.76 -6.98
C ASP A 69 -10.70 -3.98 -6.67
N HIS A 70 -11.81 -4.32 -7.33
CA HIS A 70 -13.08 -3.61 -7.17
C HIS A 70 -13.68 -3.65 -5.76
N TRP A 71 -13.22 -4.55 -4.88
CA TRP A 71 -13.74 -4.68 -3.52
C TRP A 71 -12.94 -3.84 -2.52
N SER A 72 -11.62 -3.90 -2.62
CA SER A 72 -10.71 -3.30 -1.65
C SER A 72 -10.23 -1.90 -2.06
N GLY A 73 -10.30 -1.58 -3.36
CA GLY A 73 -9.60 -0.44 -3.94
C GLY A 73 -8.13 -0.74 -4.21
N ASP A 74 -7.29 0.30 -4.20
CA ASP A 74 -5.84 0.11 -4.30
C ASP A 74 -5.34 -0.63 -3.06
N TYR A 75 -4.28 -1.42 -3.20
CA TYR A 75 -3.71 -2.18 -2.10
C TYR A 75 -2.20 -2.31 -2.16
N LEU A 76 -1.62 -2.57 -0.99
CA LEU A 76 -0.25 -3.03 -0.78
C LEU A 76 -0.27 -4.35 -0.01
N LEU A 77 0.51 -5.32 -0.47
CA LEU A 77 0.63 -6.63 0.15
C LEU A 77 2.11 -6.94 0.41
N ALA A 78 2.45 -7.20 1.68
CA ALA A 78 3.75 -7.72 2.02
C ALA A 78 3.92 -9.15 1.46
N THR A 79 5.10 -9.45 0.93
CA THR A 79 5.43 -10.81 0.45
C THR A 79 6.48 -11.51 1.31
N CYS A 80 6.88 -10.90 2.42
CA CYS A 80 7.84 -11.42 3.38
C CYS A 80 7.69 -10.74 4.75
N THR A 81 8.25 -11.34 5.80
CA THR A 81 8.18 -10.82 7.19
C THR A 81 8.76 -9.42 7.36
N MET A 82 9.81 -9.08 6.61
CA MET A 82 10.34 -7.70 6.63
C MET A 82 9.37 -6.73 5.98
N GLY A 83 8.70 -7.14 4.90
CA GLY A 83 7.62 -6.37 4.27
C GLY A 83 6.44 -6.14 5.22
N ASP A 84 6.10 -7.15 6.03
CA ASP A 84 5.02 -7.04 7.02
C ASP A 84 5.26 -5.88 8.00
N ASN A 85 6.50 -5.75 8.48
CA ASN A 85 6.89 -4.65 9.37
C ASN A 85 6.80 -3.29 8.66
N ILE A 86 7.22 -3.22 7.40
CA ILE A 86 7.14 -1.99 6.61
C ILE A 86 5.67 -1.56 6.41
N ILE A 87 4.78 -2.51 6.10
CA ILE A 87 3.35 -2.23 5.94
C ILE A 87 2.73 -1.72 7.25
N VAL A 88 3.11 -2.28 8.40
CA VAL A 88 2.67 -1.78 9.73
C VAL A 88 3.18 -0.37 9.99
N SER A 89 4.46 -0.10 9.73
CA SER A 89 5.05 1.24 9.88
C SER A 89 4.34 2.27 8.98
N LEU A 90 4.05 1.90 7.73
CA LEU A 90 3.33 2.75 6.80
C LEU A 90 1.89 3.03 7.27
N ALA A 91 1.17 2.01 7.72
CA ALA A 91 -0.19 2.18 8.26
C ALA A 91 -0.21 3.14 9.46
N ASN A 92 0.77 3.00 10.37
CA ASN A 92 0.92 3.89 11.52
C ASN A 92 1.25 5.34 11.10
N TYR A 93 2.12 5.51 10.10
CA TYR A 93 2.44 6.82 9.53
C TYR A 93 1.18 7.50 8.97
N LEU A 94 0.40 6.80 8.13
CA LEU A 94 -0.84 7.33 7.54
C LEU A 94 -1.89 7.68 8.60
N ALA A 95 -2.03 6.85 9.64
CA ALA A 95 -2.95 7.12 10.74
C ALA A 95 -2.54 8.33 11.60
N ALA A 96 -1.24 8.63 11.69
CA ALA A 96 -0.74 9.80 12.40
C ALA A 96 -1.01 11.10 11.63
N GLN A 97 -1.02 11.06 10.30
CA GLN A 97 -1.30 12.23 9.45
C GLN A 97 -2.78 12.64 9.53
N ASP A 98 -3.71 11.69 9.60
CA ASP A 98 -5.14 11.97 9.80
C ASP A 98 -5.45 12.74 11.09
N ARG A 99 -4.56 12.63 12.09
CA ARG A 99 -4.74 13.24 13.42
C ARG A 99 -4.14 14.64 13.51
N ARG A 100 -3.40 15.10 12.49
CA ARG A 100 -2.88 16.47 12.47
C ARG A 100 -4.03 17.41 12.09
N PRO A 101 -4.37 18.40 12.93
CA PRO A 101 -5.31 19.43 12.51
C PRO A 101 -4.70 20.17 11.33
N GLU A 102 -5.48 20.39 10.26
CA GLU A 102 -5.08 21.28 9.18
C GLU A 102 -4.83 22.67 9.80
N GLY A 103 -3.59 23.13 9.72
CA GLY A 103 -3.14 24.39 10.29
C GLY A 103 -3.57 25.60 9.48
#